data_AF-A0A6G3UA32-F1
#
_entry.id   AF-A0A6G3UA32-F1
#
_cell.length_a   1.000
_cell.length_b   1.000
_cell.length_c   1.000
_cell.angle_alpha   90.00
_cell.angle_beta   90.00
_cell.angle_gamma   90.00
#
_symmetry.space_group_name_H-M   'P 1'
#
loop_
_entity.id
_entity.type
_entity.pdbx_description
1 polymer ?
#
loop_
_entity_poly.entity_id
_entity_poly.type
_entity_poly.pdbx_seq_one_letter_code
_entity_poly.pdbx_strand_id
1 'polypeptide(L)'
;LTGDAHHAVRATALGAVTPAQRTEAQRAALAHAASLGIGTVHECGGPEISTEDDFTGLLRLAAEDDVPRVVGYWAEQNVARARELGAVG
;
A
#
# COMPACT_ATOMS: atom_id res chain seq x y z
N LEU A 1 -12.73 0.01 22.94
CA LEU A 1 -11.32 -0.43 22.87
C LEU A 1 -10.45 0.81 22.99
N THR A 2 -9.44 0.82 23.86
CA THR A 2 -8.43 1.89 23.87
C THR A 2 -7.61 1.78 22.59
N GLY A 3 -7.18 2.91 22.02
CA GLY A 3 -6.49 2.95 20.71
C GLY A 3 -5.34 1.94 20.60
N ASP A 4 -4.54 1.79 21.66
CA ASP A 4 -3.38 0.89 21.70
C ASP A 4 -3.74 -0.58 21.45
N ALA A 5 -4.87 -1.06 21.98
CA ALA A 5 -5.33 -2.43 21.75
C ALA A 5 -5.72 -2.65 20.28
N HIS A 6 -6.29 -1.63 19.64
CA HIS A 6 -6.62 -1.68 18.22
C HIS A 6 -5.35 -1.66 17.35
N HIS A 7 -4.37 -0.82 17.67
CA HIS A 7 -3.08 -0.79 16.96
C HIS A 7 -2.33 -2.11 17.09
N ALA A 8 -2.31 -2.72 18.28
CA ALA A 8 -1.66 -4.02 18.50
C ALA A 8 -2.28 -5.14 17.65
N VAL A 9 -3.60 -5.25 17.63
CA VAL A 9 -4.31 -6.25 16.81
C VAL A 9 -4.06 -6.01 15.33
N ARG A 10 -4.08 -4.75 14.86
CA ARG A 10 -3.77 -4.41 13.47
C ARG A 10 -2.34 -4.82 13.11
N ALA A 11 -1.36 -4.52 13.96
CA ALA A 11 0.03 -4.89 13.72
C ALA A 11 0.21 -6.41 13.60
N THR A 12 -0.42 -7.19 14.49
CA THR A 12 -0.40 -8.66 14.41
C THR A 12 -1.07 -9.17 13.13
N ALA A 13 -2.24 -8.62 12.77
CA ALA A 13 -2.95 -9.02 11.56
C ALA A 13 -2.15 -8.71 10.28
N LEU A 14 -1.55 -7.52 10.20
CA LEU A 14 -0.69 -7.13 9.08
C LEU A 14 0.54 -8.03 8.96
N GLY A 15 1.16 -8.39 10.10
CA GLY A 15 2.30 -9.30 10.14
C GLY A 15 1.98 -10.75 9.80
N ALA A 16 0.72 -11.18 9.92
CA ALA A 16 0.28 -12.52 9.55
C ALA A 16 0.14 -12.73 8.03
N VAL A 17 0.04 -11.64 7.25
CA VAL A 17 -0.03 -11.71 5.79
C VAL A 17 1.37 -11.78 5.20
N THR A 18 1.69 -12.91 4.57
CA THR A 18 3.01 -13.13 3.96
C THR A 18 3.24 -12.16 2.78
N PRO A 19 4.50 -11.84 2.44
CA PRO A 19 4.81 -11.01 1.28
C PRO A 19 4.23 -11.53 -0.04
N ALA A 20 4.22 -12.86 -0.23
CA ALA A 20 3.63 -13.49 -1.41
C ALA A 20 2.12 -13.29 -1.48
N GLN A 21 1.39 -13.54 -0.38
CA GLN A 21 -0.06 -13.31 -0.32
C GLN A 21 -0.42 -11.85 -0.57
N ARG A 22 0.38 -10.92 -0.04
CA ARG A 22 0.22 -9.48 -0.26
C ARG A 22 0.38 -9.11 -1.73
N THR A 23 1.42 -9.63 -2.40
CA THR A 23 1.67 -9.38 -3.82
C THR A 23 0.53 -9.93 -4.68
N GLU A 24 0.05 -11.15 -4.41
CA GLU A 24 -1.10 -11.72 -5.11
C GLU A 24 -2.37 -10.91 -4.91
N ALA A 25 -2.64 -10.45 -3.68
CA ALA A 25 -3.78 -9.59 -3.39
C ALA A 25 -3.71 -8.24 -4.13
N GLN A 26 -2.53 -7.62 -4.18
CA GLN A 26 -2.29 -6.38 -4.93
C GLN A 26 -2.54 -6.56 -6.43
N ARG A 27 -2.01 -7.63 -7.04
CA ARG A 27 -2.25 -7.97 -8.45
C ARG A 27 -3.73 -8.16 -8.73
N ALA A 28 -4.41 -8.94 -7.89
CA ALA A 28 -5.85 -9.19 -8.04
C ALA A 28 -6.67 -7.90 -7.92
N ALA A 29 -6.35 -7.04 -6.96
CA ALA A 29 -7.04 -5.76 -6.77
C ALA A 29 -6.87 -4.83 -7.98
N LEU A 30 -5.65 -4.71 -8.52
CA LEU A 30 -5.38 -3.87 -9.69
C LEU A 30 -6.01 -4.42 -10.97
N ALA A 31 -5.95 -5.74 -11.18
CA ALA A 31 -6.63 -6.39 -12.30
C ALA A 31 -8.15 -6.18 -12.23
N HIS A 32 -8.73 -6.24 -11.02
CA HIS A 32 -10.14 -5.94 -10.82
C HIS A 32 -10.48 -4.47 -11.09
N ALA A 33 -9.66 -3.53 -10.63
CA ALA A 33 -9.84 -2.12 -10.93
C ALA A 33 -9.79 -1.87 -12.45
N ALA A 34 -8.84 -2.47 -13.17
CA ALA A 34 -8.77 -2.39 -14.62
C ALA A 34 -10.01 -2.96 -15.31
N SER A 35 -10.55 -4.09 -14.84
CA SER A 35 -11.75 -4.69 -15.43
C SER A 35 -13.01 -3.84 -15.25
N LEU A 36 -13.00 -2.91 -14.30
CA LEU A 36 -14.04 -1.90 -14.08
C LEU A 36 -13.78 -0.59 -14.86
N GLY A 37 -12.72 -0.52 -15.67
CA GLY A 37 -12.33 0.68 -16.43
C GLY A 37 -11.66 1.75 -15.57
N ILE A 38 -11.19 1.42 -14.37
CA ILE A 38 -10.50 2.37 -13.49
C ILE A 38 -9.05 2.51 -13.97
N GLY A 39 -8.67 3.71 -14.43
CA GLY A 39 -7.31 3.98 -14.90
C GLY A 39 -6.33 4.48 -13.83
N THR A 40 -6.82 4.86 -12.64
CA THR A 40 -5.95 5.36 -11.56
C THR A 40 -6.54 5.02 -10.19
N VAL A 41 -5.68 4.60 -9.27
CA VAL A 41 -6.00 4.38 -7.85
C VAL A 41 -5.00 5.12 -6.97
N HIS A 42 -5.41 5.42 -5.74
CA HIS A 42 -4.56 6.04 -4.73
C HIS A 42 -4.23 5.02 -3.64
N GLU A 43 -2.95 4.81 -3.39
CA GLU A 43 -2.47 4.02 -2.27
C GLU A 43 -2.18 4.97 -1.11
N CYS A 44 -2.90 4.82 -0.01
CA CYS A 44 -2.75 5.67 1.18
C CYS A 44 -2.12 4.86 2.31
N GLY A 45 -0.79 4.88 2.38
CA GLY A 45 0.00 4.15 3.36
C GLY A 45 0.45 4.99 4.56
N GLY A 46 1.01 4.31 5.55
CA GLY A 46 1.68 4.94 6.69
C GLY A 46 2.11 3.92 7.72
N PRO A 47 3.03 4.25 8.65
CA PRO A 47 3.63 3.29 9.58
C PRO A 47 2.64 2.52 10.46
N GLU A 48 1.47 3.10 10.73
CA GLU A 48 0.41 2.48 11.55
C GLU A 48 -0.72 1.83 10.71
N ILE A 49 -0.62 1.90 9.38
CA ILE A 49 -1.66 1.48 8.43
C ILE A 49 -1.15 0.34 7.55
N SER A 50 0.09 0.43 7.10
CA SER A 50 0.79 -0.53 6.24
C SER A 50 2.29 -0.53 6.55
N THR A 51 3.10 -1.19 5.72
CA THR A 51 4.56 -1.16 5.81
C THR A 51 5.16 -0.46 4.59
N GLU A 52 6.38 0.05 4.72
CA GLU A 52 7.10 0.65 3.59
C GLU A 52 7.30 -0.35 2.44
N ASP A 53 7.61 -1.61 2.76
CA ASP A 53 7.77 -2.68 1.76
C ASP A 53 6.47 -2.99 1.01
N ASP A 54 5.33 -2.98 1.71
CA ASP A 54 4.01 -3.15 1.10
C ASP A 54 3.72 -2.02 0.12
N PHE A 55 3.87 -0.79 0.61
CA PHE A 55 3.62 0.44 -0.14
C PHE A 55 4.50 0.53 -1.39
N THR A 56 5.82 0.43 -1.23
CA THR A 56 6.77 0.49 -2.35
C THR A 56 6.62 -0.70 -3.29
N GLY A 57 6.25 -1.88 -2.76
CA GLY A 57 5.94 -3.06 -3.54
C GLY A 57 4.78 -2.83 -4.52
N LEU A 58 3.69 -2.21 -4.07
CA LEU A 58 2.55 -1.86 -4.93
C LEU A 58 2.92 -0.82 -5.99
N LEU A 59 3.67 0.22 -5.61
CA LEU A 59 4.13 1.26 -6.55
C LEU A 59 4.99 0.65 -7.67
N ARG A 60 5.89 -0.26 -7.31
CA ARG A 60 6.73 -0.97 -8.27
C ARG A 60 5.89 -1.87 -9.19
N LEU A 61 4.94 -2.62 -8.64
CA LEU A 61 4.06 -3.48 -9.41
C LEU A 61 3.28 -2.70 -10.47
N ALA A 62 2.76 -1.54 -10.11
CA ALA A 62 2.03 -0.66 -11.03
C ALA A 62 2.93 0.04 -12.07
N ALA A 63 4.23 0.14 -11.83
CA ALA A 63 5.19 0.69 -12.79
C ALA A 63 5.65 -0.34 -13.83
N GLU A 64 5.58 -1.64 -13.49
CA GLU A 64 6.06 -2.75 -14.33
C GLU A 64 4.97 -3.38 -15.20
N ASP A 65 3.71 -3.36 -14.75
CA ASP A 65 2.60 -4.07 -15.39
C ASP A 65 1.61 -3.15 -16.13
N ASP A 66 0.83 -3.71 -17.07
CA ASP A 66 -0.30 -3.02 -17.74
C ASP A 66 -1.54 -3.00 -16.83
N VAL A 67 -1.42 -2.27 -15.72
CA VAL A 67 -2.43 -2.13 -14.66
C VAL A 67 -2.74 -0.66 -14.41
N PRO A 68 -3.78 -0.33 -13.62
CA PRO A 68 -4.11 1.06 -13.32
C PRO A 68 -2.94 1.78 -12.66
N ARG A 69 -2.77 3.06 -13.01
CA ARG A 69 -1.75 3.91 -12.39
C ARG A 69 -1.99 3.99 -10.88
N VAL A 70 -0.96 3.77 -10.08
CA VAL A 70 -1.01 3.96 -8.63
C VAL A 70 -0.36 5.29 -8.24
N VAL A 71 -1.05 6.09 -7.44
CA VAL A 71 -0.53 7.32 -6.83
C VAL A 71 -0.38 7.11 -5.33
N GLY A 72 0.85 7.09 -4.84
CA GLY A 72 1.15 6.86 -3.43
C GLY A 72 1.10 8.11 -2.57
N TYR A 73 0.45 8.02 -1.41
CA TYR A 73 0.54 8.97 -0.30
C TYR A 73 1.07 8.25 0.94
N TRP A 74 1.99 8.88 1.67
CA TRP A 74 2.61 8.27 2.85
C TRP A 74 2.49 9.17 4.08
N ALA A 75 1.69 8.72 5.05
CA ALA A 75 1.40 9.45 6.27
C ALA A 75 2.59 9.41 7.25
N GLU A 76 3.57 10.28 7.02
CA GLU A 76 4.81 10.40 7.79
C GLU A 76 5.16 11.86 8.04
N GLN A 77 5.71 12.18 9.21
CA GLN A 77 6.12 13.55 9.54
C GLN A 77 7.41 13.94 8.82
N ASN A 78 8.28 12.95 8.56
CA ASN A 78 9.46 13.12 7.73
C ASN A 78 9.10 13.08 6.23
N VAL A 79 8.86 14.26 5.66
CA VAL A 79 8.56 14.44 4.22
C VAL A 79 9.67 13.91 3.31
N ALA A 80 10.94 13.97 3.73
CA ALA A 80 12.03 13.41 2.94
C ALA A 80 11.88 11.88 2.83
N ARG A 81 11.52 11.22 3.92
CA ARG A 81 11.27 9.77 3.92
C ARG A 81 10.08 9.41 3.03
N ALA A 82 8.97 10.13 3.12
CA ALA A 82 7.82 9.91 2.25
C ALA A 82 8.19 9.99 0.76
N ARG A 83 9.01 10.99 0.38
CA ARG A 83 9.50 11.14 -1.00
C ARG A 83 10.43 10.02 -1.44
N GLU A 84 11.33 9.57 -0.55
CA GLU A 84 12.21 8.43 -0.84
C GLU A 84 11.43 7.15 -1.15
N LEU A 85 10.28 6.95 -0.50
CA LEU A 85 9.37 5.84 -0.75
C LEU A 85 8.56 5.98 -2.05
N GLY A 86 8.69 7.11 -2.77
CA GLY A 86 7.94 7.39 -4.00
C GLY A 86 6.55 7.98 -3.78
N ALA A 87 6.21 8.41 -2.55
CA ALA A 87 4.97 9.11 -2.28
C ALA A 87 4.99 10.54 -2.87
N VAL A 88 3.84 11.01 -3.33
CA VAL A 88 3.67 12.35 -3.91
C VAL A 88 3.01 13.35 -2.98
N GLY A 89 2.63 12.93 -1.77
CA GLY A 89 2.02 13.76 -0.73
C GLY A 89 1.99 13.07 0.62
#